data_AF-A0A9P9MFY3-F1
#
_entry.id   AF-A0A9P9MFY3-F1
#
_cell.length_a   1.000
_cell.length_b   1.000
_cell.length_c   1.000
_cell.angle_alpha   90.00
_cell.angle_beta   90.00
_cell.angle_gamma   90.00
#
_symmetry.space_group_name_H-M   'P 1'
#
loop_
_entity.id
_entity.type
_entity.pdbx_description
1 polymer ?
#
loop_
_entity_poly.entity_id
_entity_poly.type
_entity_poly.pdbx_seq_one_letter_code
_entity_poly.pdbx_strand_id
1 'polypeptide(L)'
;MPRLPPSPKAVVPTILSILSFALVVVLMAVGSSPDWQSFALISIDTTTQKNAFYTGTGSGLPIHDAYSLHLQTVCESYLMKASEAKFAGVVCDEPSTYVKFLPLTLIQNDLTTHRSSQTIGSLRIPGEIQDVFTKKYNLILHVAYILYVFAITSAGIGVLLGGAKMFNVFENAALVGLGNAVLSTLLLFVASTMATAIQANSTSLINALGPPIGIFAFHGSGFMILTWCSCVSSLLATGAWLMVNK
;
A
#
# COMPACT_ATOMS: atom_id res chain seq x y z
N MET A 1 14.31 1.24 44.90
CA MET A 1 14.60 0.26 43.83
C MET A 1 15.87 0.70 43.12
N PRO A 2 16.97 -0.06 43.16
CA PRO A 2 18.16 0.30 42.40
C PRO A 2 17.85 0.23 40.90
N ARG A 3 18.01 1.35 40.18
CA ARG A 3 17.92 1.38 38.73
C ARG A 3 19.14 0.64 38.18
N LEU A 4 18.96 -0.59 37.70
CA LEU A 4 20.00 -1.26 36.96
C LEU A 4 20.33 -0.42 35.71
N PRO A 5 21.62 -0.21 35.38
CA PRO A 5 22.00 0.52 34.19
C PRO A 5 21.47 -0.23 32.95
N PRO A 6 20.97 0.51 31.93
CA PRO A 6 20.43 -0.11 30.73
C PRO A 6 21.50 -0.94 30.03
N SER A 7 21.14 -2.16 29.61
CA SER A 7 22.05 -2.98 28.80
C SER A 7 22.28 -2.31 27.44
N PRO A 8 23.52 -1.85 27.12
CA PRO A 8 23.78 -1.14 25.87
C PRO A 8 23.49 -2.02 24.64
N LYS A 9 23.59 -3.35 24.82
CA LYS A 9 23.42 -4.34 23.75
C LYS A 9 21.99 -4.38 23.20
N ALA A 10 20.97 -4.08 24.01
CA ALA A 10 19.56 -4.13 23.59
C ALA A 10 19.05 -2.83 22.94
N VAL A 11 19.83 -1.75 22.96
CA VAL A 11 19.43 -0.44 22.43
C VAL A 11 19.24 -0.48 20.92
N VAL A 12 20.23 -0.99 20.20
CA VAL A 12 20.22 -1.08 18.73
C VAL A 12 19.02 -1.89 18.19
N PRO A 13 18.78 -3.15 18.63
CA PRO A 13 17.64 -3.91 18.12
C PRO A 13 16.30 -3.24 18.44
N THR A 14 16.18 -2.57 19.60
CA THR A 14 14.94 -1.88 19.97
C THR A 14 14.67 -0.68 19.05
N ILE A 15 15.68 0.15 18.77
CA ILE A 15 15.53 1.30 17.86
C ILE A 15 15.13 0.83 16.46
N LEU A 16 15.75 -0.23 15.95
CA LEU A 16 15.41 -0.79 14.64
C LEU A 16 14.00 -1.39 14.60
N SER A 17 13.56 -2.04 15.69
CA SER A 17 12.18 -2.50 15.83
C SER A 17 11.18 -1.35 15.89
N ILE A 18 11.49 -0.25 16.59
CA ILE A 18 10.66 0.96 16.61
C ILE A 18 10.54 1.57 15.21
N LEU A 19 11.66 1.66 14.49
CA LEU A 19 11.68 2.18 13.12
C LEU A 19 10.82 1.32 12.18
N SER A 20 11.01 -0.01 12.21
CA SER A 20 10.18 -0.93 11.42
C SER A 20 8.70 -0.81 11.78
N PHE A 21 8.37 -0.81 13.08
CA PHE A 21 6.99 -0.61 13.55
C PHE A 21 6.37 0.69 13.02
N ALA A 22 7.08 1.81 13.14
CA ALA A 22 6.62 3.11 12.65
C ALA A 22 6.42 3.11 11.13
N LEU A 23 7.34 2.50 10.36
CA LEU A 23 7.21 2.41 8.91
C LEU A 23 5.99 1.58 8.47
N VAL A 24 5.70 0.46 9.15
CA VAL A 24 4.49 -0.33 8.86
C VAL A 24 3.24 0.44 9.24
N VAL A 25 3.22 1.14 10.38
CA VAL A 25 2.09 2.01 10.77
C VAL A 25 1.83 3.05 9.68
N VAL A 26 2.87 3.73 9.21
CA VAL A 26 2.74 4.72 8.12
C VAL A 26 2.22 4.06 6.85
N LEU A 27 2.76 2.90 6.46
CA LEU A 27 2.30 2.16 5.29
C LEU A 27 0.82 1.77 5.37
N MET A 28 0.30 1.44 6.55
CA MET A 28 -1.12 1.16 6.75
C MET A 28 -1.96 2.43 6.75
N ALA A 29 -1.42 3.55 7.25
CA ALA A 29 -2.10 4.85 7.26
C ALA A 29 -2.10 5.55 5.89
N VAL A 30 -1.27 5.11 4.94
CA VAL A 30 -1.27 5.63 3.57
C VAL A 30 -2.65 5.46 2.94
N GLY A 31 -3.18 6.57 2.41
CA GLY A 31 -4.53 6.63 1.85
C GLY A 31 -5.63 7.04 2.85
N SER A 32 -5.27 7.36 4.10
CA SER A 32 -6.17 8.00 5.07
C SER A 32 -6.36 9.51 4.84
N SER A 33 -5.45 10.12 4.06
CA SER A 33 -5.51 11.54 3.71
C SER A 33 -5.18 11.73 2.22
N PRO A 34 -5.66 12.83 1.61
CA PRO A 34 -5.46 13.10 0.19
C PRO A 34 -4.01 13.39 -0.19
N ASP A 35 -3.13 13.70 0.77
CA ASP A 35 -1.72 14.00 0.52
C ASP A 35 -0.89 12.76 0.14
N TRP A 36 -1.41 11.55 0.37
CA TRP A 36 -0.69 10.29 0.18
C TRP A 36 -0.74 9.72 -1.25
N GLN A 37 -1.18 10.50 -2.24
CA GLN A 37 -1.34 10.02 -3.64
C GLN A 37 -0.05 9.41 -4.22
N SER A 38 1.13 9.97 -3.91
CA SER A 38 2.42 9.43 -4.36
C SER A 38 2.79 8.07 -3.73
N PHE A 39 2.05 7.64 -2.72
CA PHE A 39 2.21 6.38 -2.00
C PHE A 39 1.09 5.38 -2.33
N ALA A 40 0.32 5.61 -3.39
CA ALA A 40 -0.58 4.60 -3.93
C ALA A 40 0.19 3.31 -4.23
N LEU A 41 -0.45 2.16 -4.07
CA LEU A 41 0.08 0.92 -4.61
C LEU A 41 0.05 1.00 -6.14
N ILE A 42 -1.10 1.31 -6.73
CA ILE A 42 -1.28 1.46 -8.18
C ILE A 42 -2.10 2.72 -8.42
N SER A 43 -1.78 3.48 -9.46
CA SER A 43 -2.62 4.60 -9.90
C SER A 43 -2.99 4.41 -11.37
N ILE A 44 -4.27 4.59 -11.69
CA ILE A 44 -4.81 4.54 -13.05
C ILE A 44 -5.07 5.96 -13.50
N ASP A 45 -4.57 6.33 -14.68
CA ASP A 45 -4.80 7.60 -15.35
C ASP A 45 -5.77 7.41 -16.52
N THR A 46 -6.85 8.18 -16.51
CA THR A 46 -7.93 8.19 -17.51
C THR A 46 -8.01 9.52 -18.28
N THR A 47 -7.06 10.43 -18.05
CA THR A 47 -7.06 11.78 -18.65
C THR A 47 -7.06 11.74 -20.17
N THR A 48 -6.28 10.82 -20.74
CA THR A 48 -6.18 10.63 -22.19
C THR A 48 -7.50 10.13 -22.76
N GLN A 49 -8.18 9.22 -22.07
CA GLN A 49 -9.51 8.75 -22.44
C GLN A 49 -10.54 9.89 -22.42
N LYS A 50 -10.55 10.69 -21.35
CA LYS A 50 -11.46 11.84 -21.20
C LYS A 50 -11.24 12.88 -22.29
N ASN A 51 -9.98 13.18 -22.63
CA ASN A 51 -9.63 14.08 -23.73
C ASN A 51 -10.06 13.52 -25.09
N ALA A 52 -9.81 12.23 -25.36
CA ALA A 52 -10.25 11.58 -26.59
C ALA A 52 -11.77 11.63 -26.74
N PHE A 53 -12.52 11.36 -25.67
CA PHE A 53 -13.98 11.44 -25.67
C PHE A 53 -14.49 12.86 -25.94
N TYR A 54 -13.88 13.87 -25.32
CA TYR A 54 -14.23 15.28 -25.56
C TYR A 54 -13.99 15.68 -27.02
N THR A 55 -12.85 15.31 -27.60
CA THR A 55 -12.56 15.62 -29.01
C THR A 55 -13.50 14.93 -29.99
N GLY A 56 -13.98 13.71 -29.67
CA GLY A 56 -14.87 12.95 -30.54
C GLY A 56 -16.34 13.34 -30.45
N THR A 57 -16.80 13.82 -29.29
CA THR A 57 -18.24 14.06 -29.03
C THR A 57 -18.59 15.52 -28.73
N GLY A 58 -17.60 16.37 -28.50
CA GLY A 58 -17.79 17.75 -28.03
C GLY A 58 -18.33 17.85 -26.59
N SER A 59 -18.49 16.73 -25.89
CA SER A 59 -19.04 16.64 -24.53
C SER A 59 -17.99 16.10 -23.57
N GLY A 60 -17.95 16.63 -22.34
CA GLY A 60 -17.05 16.13 -21.30
C GLY A 60 -17.46 14.73 -20.82
N LEU A 61 -16.47 13.87 -20.54
CA LEU A 61 -16.70 12.60 -19.86
C LEU A 61 -16.65 12.83 -18.35
N PRO A 62 -17.76 12.63 -17.62
CA PRO A 62 -17.83 12.92 -16.19
C PRO A 62 -17.30 11.74 -15.37
N ILE A 63 -15.99 11.51 -15.47
CA ILE A 63 -15.23 10.54 -14.69
C ILE A 63 -14.03 11.24 -14.05
N HIS A 64 -13.52 10.68 -12.96
CA HIS A 64 -12.27 11.13 -12.34
C HIS A 64 -11.08 10.92 -13.28
N ASP A 65 -10.05 11.76 -13.12
CA ASP A 65 -8.84 11.75 -13.97
C ASP A 65 -7.82 10.71 -13.50
N ALA A 66 -7.81 10.40 -12.19
CA ALA A 66 -6.97 9.35 -11.65
C ALA A 66 -7.65 8.57 -10.51
N TYR A 67 -7.46 7.25 -10.53
CA TYR A 67 -7.89 6.31 -9.49
C TYR A 67 -6.67 5.64 -8.85
N SER A 68 -6.44 5.94 -7.58
CA SER A 68 -5.31 5.46 -6.81
C SER A 68 -5.74 4.41 -5.80
N LEU A 69 -5.19 3.20 -5.92
CA LEU A 69 -5.41 2.11 -4.99
C LEU A 69 -4.37 2.16 -3.87
N HIS A 70 -4.81 2.21 -2.63
CA HIS A 70 -3.99 2.01 -1.43
C HIS A 70 -4.31 0.64 -0.81
N LEU A 71 -3.58 0.27 0.24
CA LEU A 71 -3.76 -1.04 0.88
C LEU A 71 -5.14 -1.19 1.54
N GLN A 72 -5.70 -0.08 2.04
CA GLN A 72 -6.97 -0.04 2.77
C GLN A 72 -8.04 0.86 2.14
N THR A 73 -7.68 1.73 1.20
CA THR A 73 -8.58 2.70 0.60
C THR A 73 -8.40 2.76 -0.91
N VAL A 74 -9.42 3.27 -1.59
CA VAL A 74 -9.32 3.71 -2.98
C VAL A 74 -9.57 5.21 -2.96
N CYS A 75 -8.75 5.96 -3.68
CA CYS A 75 -8.88 7.39 -3.80
C CYS A 75 -9.09 7.79 -5.26
N GLU A 76 -10.06 8.65 -5.49
CA GLU A 76 -10.42 9.20 -6.78
C GLU A 76 -10.00 10.67 -6.81
N SER A 77 -9.51 11.16 -7.94
CA SER A 77 -9.01 12.52 -8.02
C SER A 77 -9.14 13.13 -9.41
N TYR A 78 -9.21 14.46 -9.44
CA TYR A 78 -9.15 15.27 -10.66
C TYR A 78 -7.76 15.89 -10.78
N LEU A 79 -7.27 16.09 -12.00
CA LEU A 79 -6.05 16.87 -12.21
C LEU A 79 -6.39 18.36 -12.27
N MET A 80 -5.70 19.21 -11.50
CA MET A 80 -5.88 20.66 -11.59
C MET A 80 -5.48 21.19 -12.96
N LYS A 81 -4.33 20.72 -13.47
CA LYS A 81 -3.76 21.02 -14.79
C LYS A 81 -2.81 19.90 -15.19
N ALA A 82 -2.90 19.44 -16.44
CA ALA A 82 -2.00 18.42 -17.00
C ALA A 82 -0.50 18.80 -16.91
N SER A 83 -0.18 20.10 -16.78
CA SER A 83 1.18 20.61 -16.65
C SER A 83 1.74 20.64 -15.22
N GLU A 84 0.90 20.56 -14.18
CA GLU A 84 1.32 20.76 -12.79
C GLU A 84 1.33 19.47 -11.96
N ALA A 85 0.85 18.34 -12.52
CA ALA A 85 0.79 17.03 -11.85
C ALA A 85 0.25 17.07 -10.40
N LYS A 86 -0.63 18.04 -10.12
CA LYS A 86 -1.29 18.22 -8.83
C LYS A 86 -2.71 17.72 -8.91
N PHE A 87 -3.01 16.77 -8.03
CA PHE A 87 -4.36 16.25 -7.81
C PHE A 87 -5.19 17.26 -7.01
N ALA A 88 -6.43 17.47 -7.43
CA ALA A 88 -7.46 18.23 -6.71
C ALA A 88 -8.74 17.42 -6.59
N GLY A 89 -9.57 17.80 -5.62
CA GLY A 89 -10.83 17.11 -5.35
C GLY A 89 -10.60 15.63 -5.05
N VAL A 90 -9.53 15.31 -4.31
CA VAL A 90 -9.23 13.94 -3.92
C VAL A 90 -10.30 13.46 -2.94
N VAL A 91 -11.05 12.45 -3.33
CA VAL A 91 -12.05 11.77 -2.50
C VAL A 91 -11.56 10.36 -2.26
N CYS A 92 -11.45 9.96 -1.00
CA CYS A 92 -11.04 8.61 -0.63
C CYS A 92 -12.20 7.88 0.05
N ASP A 93 -12.36 6.61 -0.28
CA ASP A 93 -13.29 5.72 0.39
C ASP A 93 -12.88 5.48 1.85
N GLU A 94 -13.83 5.05 2.67
CA GLU A 94 -13.56 4.64 4.05
C GLU A 94 -12.57 3.45 4.08
N PRO A 95 -11.62 3.44 5.04
CA PRO A 95 -10.65 2.37 5.15
C PRO A 95 -11.31 1.04 5.43
N SER A 96 -11.03 0.05 4.58
CA SER A 96 -11.55 -1.31 4.68
C SER A 96 -10.41 -2.32 4.87
N THR A 97 -10.70 -3.40 5.60
CA THR A 97 -9.80 -4.56 5.73
C THR A 97 -9.81 -5.44 4.48
N TYR A 98 -10.83 -5.29 3.64
CA TYR A 98 -10.98 -5.98 2.37
C TYR A 98 -11.30 -4.97 1.27
N VAL A 99 -10.25 -4.33 0.76
CA VAL A 99 -10.37 -3.42 -0.37
C VAL A 99 -10.67 -4.21 -1.63
N LYS A 100 -11.77 -3.87 -2.28
CA LYS A 100 -12.11 -4.37 -3.61
C LYS A 100 -11.79 -3.29 -4.62
N PHE A 101 -10.68 -3.45 -5.32
CA PHE A 101 -10.40 -2.55 -6.44
C PHE A 101 -11.07 -3.08 -7.69
N LEU A 102 -12.08 -2.35 -8.16
CA LEU A 102 -12.92 -2.73 -9.30
C LEU A 102 -13.01 -1.53 -10.26
N PRO A 103 -12.02 -1.35 -11.16
CA PRO A 103 -11.92 -0.14 -11.98
C PRO A 103 -13.20 0.17 -12.78
N LEU A 104 -13.81 -0.86 -13.37
CA LEU A 104 -15.03 -0.69 -14.16
C LEU A 104 -16.26 -0.34 -13.30
N THR A 105 -16.32 -0.77 -12.03
CA THR A 105 -17.44 -0.37 -11.16
C THR A 105 -17.29 1.05 -10.67
N LEU A 106 -16.06 1.51 -10.40
CA LEU A 106 -15.79 2.91 -10.03
C LEU A 106 -16.18 3.85 -11.16
N ILE A 107 -15.72 3.55 -12.39
CA ILE A 107 -16.08 4.34 -13.58
C ILE A 107 -17.60 4.27 -13.84
N GLN A 108 -18.24 3.11 -13.67
CA GLN A 108 -19.70 3.00 -13.83
C GLN A 108 -20.44 3.84 -12.79
N ASN A 109 -19.94 3.86 -11.55
CA ASN A 109 -20.52 4.64 -10.45
C ASN A 109 -20.45 6.14 -10.74
N ASP A 110 -19.32 6.62 -11.28
CA ASP A 110 -19.17 8.01 -11.73
C ASP A 110 -20.17 8.37 -12.83
N LEU A 111 -20.27 7.52 -13.86
CA LEU A 111 -21.22 7.73 -14.96
C LEU A 111 -22.67 7.78 -14.46
N THR A 112 -23.04 6.93 -13.50
CA THR A 112 -24.39 6.94 -12.91
C THR A 112 -24.63 8.15 -12.01
N THR A 113 -23.65 8.51 -11.19
CA THR A 113 -23.75 9.64 -10.25
C THR A 113 -23.90 10.96 -11.01
N HIS A 114 -23.20 11.10 -12.13
CA HIS A 114 -23.28 12.26 -13.00
C HIS A 114 -24.38 12.19 -14.06
N ARG A 115 -25.29 11.19 -13.99
CA ARG A 115 -26.40 10.98 -14.93
C ARG A 115 -25.96 11.02 -16.40
N SER A 116 -24.80 10.44 -16.70
CA SER A 116 -24.33 10.32 -18.06
C SER A 116 -25.22 9.37 -18.86
N SER A 117 -25.44 9.67 -20.14
CA SER A 117 -26.07 8.74 -21.08
C SER A 117 -25.13 7.62 -21.55
N GLN A 118 -23.86 7.68 -21.13
CA GLN A 118 -22.84 6.69 -21.44
C GLN A 118 -22.86 5.53 -20.45
N THR A 119 -22.58 4.33 -20.96
CA THR A 119 -22.46 3.10 -20.17
C THR A 119 -21.04 2.58 -20.33
N ILE A 120 -20.52 1.78 -19.38
CA ILE A 120 -19.20 1.14 -19.52
C ILE A 120 -18.98 0.44 -20.88
N GLY A 121 -20.03 -0.15 -21.45
CA GLY A 121 -19.99 -0.76 -22.78
C GLY A 121 -19.65 0.21 -23.91
N SER A 122 -20.01 1.49 -23.80
CA SER A 122 -19.66 2.52 -24.80
C SER A 122 -18.22 3.02 -24.65
N LEU A 123 -17.61 2.90 -23.46
CA LEU A 123 -16.21 3.26 -23.21
C LEU A 123 -15.21 2.20 -23.71
N ARG A 124 -15.70 1.04 -24.19
CA ARG A 124 -14.91 -0.08 -24.74
C ARG A 124 -13.81 -0.58 -23.79
N ILE A 125 -14.00 -0.45 -22.47
CA ILE A 125 -13.03 -0.91 -21.47
C ILE A 125 -13.04 -2.45 -21.45
N PRO A 126 -11.89 -3.12 -21.64
CA PRO A 126 -11.82 -4.58 -21.59
C PRO A 126 -12.28 -5.13 -20.24
N GLY A 127 -13.30 -5.99 -20.25
CA GLY A 127 -13.80 -6.66 -19.04
C GLY A 127 -12.74 -7.55 -18.37
N GLU A 128 -11.72 -7.99 -19.12
CA GLU A 128 -10.57 -8.74 -18.63
C GLU A 128 -9.85 -8.04 -17.47
N ILE A 129 -9.80 -6.70 -17.47
CA ILE A 129 -9.19 -5.92 -16.40
C ILE A 129 -9.93 -6.21 -15.09
N GLN A 130 -11.25 -6.00 -15.05
CA GLN A 130 -12.05 -6.26 -13.85
C GLN A 130 -12.02 -7.74 -13.43
N ASP A 131 -12.02 -8.66 -14.39
CA ASP A 131 -12.02 -10.09 -14.12
C ASP A 131 -10.76 -10.53 -13.35
N VAL A 132 -9.58 -10.03 -13.74
CA VAL A 132 -8.32 -10.35 -13.06
C VAL A 132 -8.28 -9.73 -11.66
N PHE A 133 -8.72 -8.47 -11.51
CA PHE A 133 -8.79 -7.83 -10.21
C PHE A 133 -9.73 -8.57 -9.25
N THR A 134 -10.91 -8.97 -9.74
CA THR A 134 -11.93 -9.68 -8.95
C THR A 134 -11.47 -11.07 -8.54
N LYS A 135 -10.90 -11.85 -9.47
CA LYS A 135 -10.57 -13.26 -9.25
C LYS A 135 -9.23 -13.47 -8.56
N LYS A 136 -8.26 -12.57 -8.74
CA LYS A 136 -6.88 -12.77 -8.26
C LYS A 136 -6.41 -11.64 -7.34
N TYR A 137 -6.40 -10.40 -7.81
CA TYR A 137 -5.68 -9.34 -7.09
C TYR A 137 -6.34 -8.92 -5.78
N ASN A 138 -7.67 -8.84 -5.70
CA ASN A 138 -8.37 -8.51 -4.45
C ASN A 138 -8.09 -9.53 -3.34
N LEU A 139 -7.99 -10.82 -3.68
CA LEU A 139 -7.62 -11.87 -2.72
C LEU A 139 -6.18 -11.70 -2.25
N ILE A 140 -5.23 -11.51 -3.17
CA ILE A 140 -3.80 -11.39 -2.83
C ILE A 140 -3.57 -10.11 -1.99
N LEU A 141 -4.23 -9.01 -2.31
CA LEU A 141 -4.17 -7.77 -1.53
C LEU A 141 -4.67 -7.96 -0.10
N HIS A 142 -5.77 -8.69 0.07
CA HIS A 142 -6.28 -9.01 1.40
C HIS A 142 -5.33 -9.88 2.21
N VAL A 143 -4.73 -10.90 1.59
CA VAL A 143 -3.71 -11.73 2.24
C VAL A 143 -2.50 -10.89 2.63
N ALA A 144 -2.01 -10.03 1.72
CA ALA A 144 -0.91 -9.12 2.01
C ALA A 144 -1.23 -8.17 3.17
N TYR A 145 -2.45 -7.60 3.20
CA TYR A 145 -2.95 -6.78 4.30
C TYR A 145 -2.90 -7.53 5.64
N ILE A 146 -3.43 -8.76 5.69
CA ILE A 146 -3.38 -9.59 6.89
C ILE A 146 -1.94 -9.84 7.35
N LEU A 147 -1.03 -10.12 6.42
CA LEU A 147 0.39 -10.31 6.73
C LEU A 147 1.04 -9.04 7.30
N TYR A 148 0.71 -7.84 6.78
CA TYR A 148 1.16 -6.58 7.37
C TYR A 148 0.61 -6.37 8.78
N VAL A 149 -0.64 -6.76 9.07
CA VAL A 149 -1.24 -6.70 10.41
C VAL A 149 -0.52 -7.65 11.40
N PHE A 150 -0.15 -8.85 10.96
CA PHE A 150 0.67 -9.74 11.79
C PHE A 150 2.10 -9.24 11.96
N ALA A 151 2.66 -8.61 10.93
CA ALA A 151 3.99 -8.02 11.00
C ALA A 151 4.06 -6.85 11.98
N ILE A 152 3.10 -5.92 11.95
CA ILE A 152 3.05 -4.77 12.88
C ILE A 152 2.84 -5.21 14.32
N THR A 153 1.97 -6.19 14.56
CA THR A 153 1.75 -6.74 15.92
C THR A 153 3.01 -7.42 16.46
N SER A 154 3.67 -8.23 15.63
CA SER A 154 4.96 -8.83 15.96
C SER A 154 6.06 -7.76 16.19
N ALA A 155 6.15 -6.73 15.33
CA ALA A 155 7.11 -5.63 15.52
C ALA A 155 6.87 -4.88 16.84
N GLY A 156 5.60 -4.62 17.19
CA GLY A 156 5.21 -4.01 18.47
C GLY A 156 5.61 -4.85 19.68
N ILE A 157 5.40 -6.17 19.63
CA ILE A 157 5.91 -7.10 20.64
C ILE A 157 7.43 -7.01 20.76
N GLY A 158 8.13 -6.87 19.63
CA GLY A 158 9.59 -6.69 19.58
C GLY A 158 10.06 -5.45 20.34
N VAL A 159 9.33 -4.34 20.23
CA VAL A 159 9.61 -3.10 20.99
C VAL A 159 9.46 -3.34 22.50
N LEU A 160 8.40 -4.03 22.93
CA LEU A 160 8.18 -4.36 24.34
C LEU A 160 9.27 -5.28 24.90
N LEU A 161 9.67 -6.31 24.15
CA LEU A 161 10.76 -7.22 24.53
C LEU A 161 12.10 -6.50 24.60
N GLY A 162 12.35 -5.57 23.69
CA GLY A 162 13.50 -4.66 23.71
C GLY A 162 13.58 -3.87 25.01
N GLY A 163 12.47 -3.22 25.38
CA GLY A 163 12.33 -2.50 26.65
C GLY A 163 12.56 -3.40 27.87
N ALA A 164 11.93 -4.58 27.90
CA ALA A 164 12.09 -5.54 28.99
C ALA A 164 13.54 -6.01 29.17
N LYS A 165 14.28 -6.20 28.07
CA LYS A 165 15.71 -6.56 28.12
C LYS A 165 16.58 -5.40 28.60
N MET A 166 16.30 -4.16 28.21
CA MET A 166 17.07 -2.99 28.67
C MET A 166 17.04 -2.85 30.20
N PHE A 167 15.89 -3.09 30.82
CA PHE A 167 15.71 -3.02 32.28
C PHE A 167 16.04 -4.32 33.02
N ASN A 168 16.58 -5.34 32.32
CA ASN A 168 16.86 -6.68 32.87
C ASN A 168 15.66 -7.32 33.59
N VAL A 169 14.43 -7.03 33.13
CA VAL A 169 13.19 -7.57 33.72
C VAL A 169 12.96 -9.01 33.29
N PHE A 170 13.43 -9.38 32.10
CA PHE A 170 13.21 -10.70 31.52
C PHE A 170 14.51 -11.29 30.96
N GLU A 171 14.98 -12.37 31.59
CA GLU A 171 16.29 -12.98 31.34
C GLU A 171 16.37 -13.56 29.91
N ASN A 172 15.32 -14.27 29.51
CA ASN A 172 15.15 -14.92 28.20
C ASN A 172 14.67 -13.99 27.07
N ALA A 173 14.58 -12.67 27.31
CA ALA A 173 14.07 -11.72 26.33
C ALA A 173 14.87 -11.69 25.03
N ALA A 174 16.17 -12.04 25.07
CA ALA A 174 17.02 -12.05 23.89
C ALA A 174 16.66 -13.19 22.91
N LEU A 175 16.38 -14.40 23.41
CA LEU A 175 15.97 -15.53 22.57
C LEU A 175 14.55 -15.33 22.02
N VAL A 176 13.62 -14.89 22.87
CA VAL A 176 12.23 -14.60 22.44
C VAL A 176 12.20 -13.41 21.47
N GLY A 177 12.99 -12.37 21.75
CA GLY A 177 13.13 -11.20 20.88
C GLY A 177 13.69 -11.56 19.50
N LEU A 178 14.70 -12.44 19.45
CA LEU A 178 15.24 -12.96 18.20
C LEU A 178 14.17 -13.73 17.40
N GLY A 179 13.47 -14.68 18.03
CA GLY A 179 12.44 -15.47 17.36
C GLY A 179 11.32 -14.58 16.80
N ASN A 180 10.89 -13.58 17.57
CA ASN A 180 9.90 -12.61 17.13
C ASN A 180 10.42 -11.71 15.99
N ALA A 181 11.68 -11.27 16.04
CA ALA A 181 12.26 -10.46 14.97
C ALA A 181 12.38 -11.23 13.64
N VAL A 182 12.75 -12.52 13.70
CA VAL A 182 12.74 -13.42 12.53
C VAL A 182 11.33 -13.53 11.96
N LEU A 183 10.33 -13.77 12.81
CA LEU A 183 8.94 -13.88 12.40
C LEU A 183 8.44 -12.60 11.72
N SER A 184 8.65 -11.44 12.34
CA SER A 184 8.27 -10.13 11.77
C SER A 184 8.94 -9.90 10.41
N THR A 185 10.22 -10.22 10.28
CA THR A 185 10.98 -10.07 9.03
C THR A 185 10.42 -10.97 7.92
N LEU A 186 10.11 -12.23 8.23
CA LEU A 186 9.52 -13.15 7.25
C LEU A 186 8.14 -12.68 6.79
N LEU A 187 7.29 -12.25 7.72
CA LEU A 187 5.95 -11.72 7.40
C LEU A 187 6.04 -10.49 6.50
N LEU A 188 6.92 -9.53 6.83
CA LEU A 188 7.15 -8.34 6.01
C LEU A 188 7.69 -8.69 4.63
N PHE A 189 8.64 -9.61 4.55
CA PHE A 189 9.23 -10.02 3.27
C PHE A 189 8.18 -10.64 2.34
N VAL A 190 7.35 -11.54 2.85
CA VAL A 190 6.26 -12.15 2.06
C VAL A 190 5.22 -11.10 1.67
N ALA A 191 4.82 -10.21 2.58
CA ALA A 191 3.86 -9.14 2.27
C ALA A 191 4.41 -8.15 1.21
N SER A 192 5.69 -7.78 1.31
CA SER A 192 6.39 -6.87 0.39
C SER A 192 6.49 -7.46 -1.01
N THR A 193 6.83 -8.75 -1.11
CA THR A 193 6.93 -9.46 -2.39
C THR A 193 5.56 -9.64 -3.05
N MET A 194 4.51 -9.95 -2.28
CA MET A 194 3.12 -10.00 -2.78
C MET A 194 2.67 -8.66 -3.35
N ALA A 195 2.85 -7.57 -2.59
CA ALA A 195 2.49 -6.24 -3.04
C ALA A 195 3.28 -5.84 -4.29
N THR A 196 4.56 -6.21 -4.35
CA THR A 196 5.41 -5.99 -5.53
C THR A 196 4.90 -6.73 -6.76
N ALA A 197 4.54 -8.00 -6.61
CA ALA A 197 4.02 -8.81 -7.70
C ALA A 197 2.67 -8.29 -8.20
N ILE A 198 1.77 -7.88 -7.30
CA ILE A 198 0.48 -7.26 -7.68
C ILE A 198 0.74 -5.97 -8.46
N GLN A 199 1.61 -5.10 -7.94
CA GLN A 199 1.92 -3.83 -8.60
C GLN A 199 2.49 -4.05 -10.01
N ALA A 200 3.47 -4.96 -10.15
CA ALA A 200 4.06 -5.33 -11.44
C ALA A 200 3.03 -5.86 -12.45
N ASN A 201 2.23 -6.84 -12.03
CA ASN A 201 1.32 -7.54 -12.93
C ASN A 201 0.11 -6.69 -13.31
N SER A 202 -0.43 -5.91 -12.36
CA SER A 202 -1.60 -5.08 -12.59
C SER A 202 -1.32 -3.91 -13.54
N THR A 203 -0.20 -3.20 -13.36
CA THR A 203 0.16 -2.11 -14.27
C THR A 203 0.50 -2.65 -15.65
N SER A 204 1.19 -3.80 -15.74
CA SER A 204 1.48 -4.44 -17.02
C SER A 204 0.20 -4.87 -17.74
N LEU A 205 -0.78 -5.41 -17.02
CA LEU A 205 -2.08 -5.78 -17.58
C LEU A 205 -2.82 -4.56 -18.12
N ILE A 206 -2.91 -3.50 -17.31
CA ILE A 206 -3.61 -2.27 -17.70
C ILE A 206 -2.87 -1.59 -18.86
N ASN A 207 -1.54 -1.52 -18.84
CA ASN A 207 -0.76 -0.93 -19.93
C ASN A 207 -0.74 -1.79 -21.20
N ALA A 208 -1.08 -3.08 -21.13
CA ALA A 208 -1.28 -3.92 -22.31
C ALA A 208 -2.65 -3.71 -22.95
N LEU A 209 -3.71 -3.51 -22.14
CA LEU A 209 -5.11 -3.46 -22.60
C LEU A 209 -5.68 -2.03 -22.69
N GLY A 210 -5.09 -1.08 -21.99
CA GLY A 210 -5.55 0.29 -21.79
C GLY A 210 -5.14 1.32 -22.84
N PRO A 211 -3.97 1.24 -23.53
CA PRO A 211 -3.59 2.25 -24.52
C PRO A 211 -4.60 2.49 -25.65
N PRO A 212 -5.29 1.48 -26.22
CA PRO A 212 -6.30 1.69 -27.26
C PRO A 212 -7.51 2.54 -26.81
N ILE A 213 -7.73 2.64 -25.50
CA ILE A 213 -8.83 3.38 -24.89
C ILE A 213 -8.35 4.60 -24.07
N GLY A 214 -7.05 4.92 -24.11
CA GLY A 214 -6.48 6.05 -23.40
C GLY A 214 -6.42 5.90 -21.88
N ILE A 215 -6.35 4.67 -21.38
CA ILE A 215 -6.15 4.36 -19.95
C ILE A 215 -4.72 3.87 -19.74
N PHE A 216 -4.03 4.43 -18.75
CA PHE A 216 -2.68 4.05 -18.37
C PHE A 216 -2.60 3.74 -16.87
N ALA A 217 -1.65 2.89 -16.48
CA ALA A 217 -1.40 2.59 -15.08
C ALA A 217 0.06 2.84 -14.70
N PHE A 218 0.24 3.39 -13.50
CA PHE A 218 1.52 3.75 -12.93
C PHE A 218 1.78 3.01 -11.62
N HIS A 219 3.04 2.69 -11.39
CA HIS A 219 3.54 2.16 -10.12
C HIS A 219 3.70 3.30 -9.12
N GLY A 220 3.17 3.15 -7.91
CA GLY A 220 3.54 4.07 -6.84
C GLY A 220 4.87 3.66 -6.21
N SER A 221 5.88 4.51 -6.42
CA SER A 221 7.22 4.33 -5.87
C SER A 221 7.24 4.53 -4.35
N GLY A 222 6.40 5.43 -3.82
CA GLY A 222 6.33 5.71 -2.39
C GLY A 222 5.97 4.47 -1.57
N PHE A 223 4.96 3.71 -2.00
CA PHE A 223 4.55 2.47 -1.33
C PHE A 223 5.71 1.45 -1.28
N MET A 224 6.42 1.30 -2.41
CA MET A 224 7.54 0.38 -2.53
C MET A 224 8.69 0.74 -1.62
N ILE A 225 9.04 2.02 -1.55
CA ILE A 225 10.08 2.50 -0.66
C ILE A 225 9.70 2.19 0.80
N LEU A 226 8.47 2.50 1.23
CA LEU A 226 8.03 2.25 2.59
C LEU A 226 8.07 0.77 2.97
N THR A 227 7.56 -0.12 2.12
CA THR A 227 7.48 -1.54 2.44
C THR A 227 8.86 -2.19 2.52
N TRP A 228 9.74 -1.90 1.56
CA TRP A 228 11.10 -2.44 1.55
C TRP A 228 11.97 -1.82 2.66
N CYS A 229 11.84 -0.53 2.96
CA CYS A 229 12.51 0.10 4.10
C CYS A 229 12.09 -0.54 5.42
N SER A 230 10.80 -0.86 5.59
CA SER A 230 10.32 -1.59 6.77
C SER A 230 10.96 -2.99 6.86
N CYS A 231 10.96 -3.73 5.75
CA CYS A 231 11.55 -5.07 5.69
C CYS A 231 13.05 -5.07 6.03
N VAL A 232 13.82 -4.14 5.47
CA VAL A 232 15.26 -3.98 5.76
C VAL A 232 15.48 -3.61 7.22
N SER A 233 14.67 -2.70 7.77
CA SER A 233 14.77 -2.30 9.18
C SER A 233 14.52 -3.49 10.11
N SER A 234 13.53 -4.33 9.81
CA SER A 234 13.25 -5.57 10.57
C SER A 234 14.38 -6.60 10.45
N LEU A 235 14.97 -6.74 9.26
CA LEU A 235 16.11 -7.64 9.04
C LEU A 235 17.33 -7.18 9.85
N LEU A 236 17.62 -5.89 9.87
CA LEU A 236 18.69 -5.32 10.69
C LEU A 236 18.42 -5.52 12.18
N ALA A 237 17.16 -5.38 12.63
CA ALA A 237 16.78 -5.67 14.01
C ALA A 237 17.07 -7.14 14.37
N THR A 238 16.76 -8.06 13.47
CA THR A 238 17.06 -9.50 13.62
C THR A 238 18.56 -9.75 13.76
N GLY A 239 19.38 -9.13 12.90
CA GLY A 239 20.84 -9.19 12.99
C GLY A 239 21.38 -8.64 14.32
N ALA A 240 20.80 -7.54 14.80
CA ALA A 240 21.15 -6.96 16.09
C ALA A 240 20.79 -7.89 17.26
N TRP A 241 19.61 -8.53 17.25
CA TRP A 241 19.23 -9.52 18.26
C TRP A 241 20.15 -10.74 18.28
N LEU A 242 20.65 -11.19 17.13
CA LEU A 242 21.66 -12.26 17.06
C LEU A 242 22.94 -11.89 17.80
N MET A 243 23.37 -10.63 17.73
CA MET A 243 24.56 -10.15 18.45
C MET A 243 24.34 -10.02 19.97
N VAL A 244 23.10 -9.80 20.42
CA VAL A 244 22.75 -9.75 21.86
C VAL A 244 22.78 -11.14 22.50
N ASN A 245 22.44 -12.18 21.74
CA ASN A 245 22.44 -13.57 22.20
C ASN A 245 23.83 -14.23 22.21
N LYS A 246 24.83 -13.60 21.59
CA LYS A 246 26.24 -14.02 21.66
C LYS A 246 26.95 -13.38 22.84
#